data_AF-A0A661IU40-F1
#
_entry.id   AF-A0A661IU40-F1
#
_cell.length_a   1.000
_cell.length_b   1.000
_cell.length_c   1.000
_cell.angle_alpha   90.00
_cell.angle_beta   90.00
_cell.angle_gamma   90.00
#
_symmetry.space_group_name_H-M   'P 1'
#
loop_
_entity.id
_entity.type
_entity.pdbx_description
1 polymer ?
#
loop_
_entity_poly.entity_id
_entity_poly.type
_entity_poly.pdbx_seq_one_letter_code
_entity_poly.pdbx_strand_id
1 'polypeptide(L)'
;MKGIYSLLCDFFSWAVRFEGRKFLALGEGVDDSLLVPSPERGNPALYIHIPFCKQLCPYCSFNRFPYHEDKVRRYFRSLRRELDFYLERGFRFSSFYFGGGTPTVQMDELISFFDYLHARLPVEEISLETNPRDITP
;
A
#
# COMPACT_ATOMS: atom_id res chain seq x y z
N MET A 1 -0.29 43.65 -7.83
CA MET A 1 0.27 42.54 -8.66
C MET A 1 0.25 41.17 -7.98
N LYS A 2 0.37 41.04 -6.64
CA LYS A 2 0.30 39.72 -5.95
C LYS A 2 -1.08 39.02 -5.97
N GLY A 3 -2.17 39.78 -6.10
CA GLY A 3 -3.54 39.22 -6.07
C GLY A 3 -3.95 38.41 -7.30
N ILE A 4 -3.61 38.88 -8.51
CA ILE A 4 -3.95 38.18 -9.76
C ILE A 4 -3.22 36.84 -9.88
N TYR A 5 -1.93 36.80 -9.52
CA TYR A 5 -1.16 35.55 -9.53
C TYR A 5 -1.70 34.53 -8.53
N SER A 6 -2.11 34.95 -7.32
CA SER A 6 -2.74 34.05 -6.34
C SER A 6 -4.05 33.48 -6.87
N LEU A 7 -4.93 34.33 -7.41
CA LEU A 7 -6.22 33.91 -7.98
C LEU A 7 -6.05 32.93 -9.14
N LEU A 8 -5.05 33.15 -10.01
CA LEU A 8 -4.72 32.22 -11.08
C LEU A 8 -4.21 30.88 -10.52
N CYS A 9 -3.30 30.89 -9.53
CA CYS A 9 -2.82 29.66 -8.89
C CYS A 9 -3.94 28.86 -8.23
N ASP A 10 -4.87 29.54 -7.54
CA ASP A 10 -6.03 28.91 -6.89
C ASP A 10 -6.97 28.32 -7.94
N PHE A 11 -7.23 29.05 -9.03
CA PHE A 11 -8.03 28.57 -10.15
C PHE A 11 -7.41 27.34 -10.82
N PHE A 12 -6.10 27.36 -11.13
CA PHE A 12 -5.41 26.22 -11.71
C PHE A 12 -5.41 25.02 -10.75
N SER A 13 -5.17 25.24 -9.47
CA SER A 13 -5.23 24.18 -8.44
C SER A 13 -6.61 23.57 -8.35
N TRP A 14 -7.66 24.40 -8.40
CA TRP A 14 -9.05 23.95 -8.42
C TRP A 14 -9.37 23.18 -9.71
N ALA A 15 -9.00 23.70 -10.87
CA ALA A 15 -9.26 23.09 -12.17
C ALA A 15 -8.56 21.73 -12.29
N VAL A 16 -7.30 21.63 -11.89
CA VAL A 16 -6.54 20.37 -11.85
C VAL A 16 -7.19 19.36 -10.90
N ARG A 17 -7.62 19.80 -9.70
CA ARG A 17 -8.33 18.91 -8.76
C ARG A 17 -9.69 18.47 -9.31
N PHE A 18 -10.42 19.36 -9.98
CA PHE A 18 -11.72 19.07 -10.57
C PHE A 18 -11.59 18.07 -11.70
N GLU A 19 -10.75 18.35 -12.68
CA GLU A 19 -10.46 17.44 -13.80
C GLU A 19 -9.81 16.13 -13.34
N GLY A 20 -9.01 16.17 -12.28
CA GLY A 20 -8.39 14.98 -11.68
C GLY A 20 -9.39 14.01 -11.07
N ARG A 21 -10.53 14.49 -10.54
CA ARG A 21 -11.54 13.63 -9.90
C ARG A 21 -12.08 12.54 -10.81
N LYS A 22 -12.16 12.79 -12.13
CA LYS A 22 -12.63 11.78 -13.10
C LYS A 22 -11.69 10.56 -13.18
N PHE A 23 -10.42 10.74 -12.85
CA PHE A 23 -9.42 9.65 -12.78
C PHE A 23 -9.31 9.02 -11.40
N LEU A 24 -9.93 9.61 -10.37
CA LEU A 24 -9.98 9.07 -9.01
C LEU A 24 -11.25 8.24 -8.75
N ALA A 25 -12.19 8.24 -9.70
CA ALA A 25 -13.35 7.38 -9.67
C ALA A 25 -12.95 5.98 -10.17
N LEU A 26 -12.68 5.07 -9.23
CA LEU A 26 -12.55 3.65 -9.54
C LEU A 26 -13.96 3.11 -9.86
N GLY A 27 -14.09 2.37 -10.96
CA GLY A 27 -15.33 1.69 -11.29
C GLY A 27 -15.67 0.61 -10.26
N GLU A 28 -16.95 0.28 -10.12
CA GLU A 28 -17.38 -0.87 -9.33
C GLU A 28 -17.16 -2.14 -10.16
N GLY A 29 -16.10 -2.88 -9.86
CA GLY A 29 -15.77 -4.14 -10.50
C GLY A 29 -14.27 -4.32 -10.66
N VAL A 30 -13.82 -5.58 -10.67
CA VAL A 30 -12.46 -5.91 -11.09
C VAL A 30 -12.54 -6.49 -12.49
N ASP A 31 -11.80 -5.89 -13.42
CA ASP A 31 -11.62 -6.46 -14.75
C ASP A 31 -10.65 -7.63 -14.65
N ASP A 32 -11.20 -8.85 -14.52
CA ASP A 32 -10.42 -10.08 -14.42
C ASP A 32 -9.51 -10.30 -15.65
N SER A 33 -9.78 -9.64 -16.79
CA SER A 33 -8.91 -9.73 -17.97
C SER A 33 -7.55 -9.05 -17.78
N LEU A 34 -7.43 -8.14 -16.80
CA LEU A 34 -6.17 -7.48 -16.44
C LEU A 34 -5.29 -8.34 -15.52
N LEU A 35 -5.82 -9.48 -15.03
CA LEU A 35 -5.08 -10.36 -14.15
C LEU A 35 -4.14 -11.26 -14.94
N VAL A 36 -2.85 -11.14 -14.66
CA VAL A 36 -1.84 -12.05 -15.19
C VAL A 36 -1.88 -13.33 -14.35
N PRO A 37 -2.06 -14.52 -14.94
CA PRO A 37 -2.10 -15.77 -14.19
C PRO A 37 -0.80 -15.98 -13.42
N SER A 38 -0.90 -16.64 -12.26
CA SER A 38 0.28 -17.07 -11.50
C SER A 38 1.19 -17.90 -12.40
N PRO A 39 2.52 -17.68 -12.37
CA PRO A 39 3.44 -18.45 -13.19
C PRO A 39 3.31 -19.95 -12.89
N GLU A 40 3.32 -20.79 -13.93
CA GLU A 40 3.20 -22.26 -13.80
C GLU A 40 4.38 -22.90 -13.07
N ARG A 41 5.52 -22.19 -12.97
CA ARG A 41 6.75 -22.66 -12.32
C ARG A 41 7.33 -21.57 -11.44
N GLY A 42 7.82 -21.99 -10.28
CA GLY A 42 8.44 -21.12 -9.27
C GLY A 42 7.49 -20.82 -8.11
N ASN A 43 8.05 -20.36 -7.01
CA ASN A 43 7.31 -19.88 -5.85
C ASN A 43 7.39 -18.35 -5.86
N PRO A 44 6.39 -17.64 -6.42
CA PRO A 44 6.50 -16.20 -6.60
C PRO A 44 6.49 -15.49 -5.25
N ALA A 45 7.35 -14.48 -5.12
CA ALA A 45 7.37 -13.62 -3.94
C ALA A 45 6.30 -12.53 -4.04
N LEU A 46 5.61 -12.25 -2.94
CA LEU A 46 4.60 -11.19 -2.86
C LEU A 46 5.22 -9.92 -2.23
N TYR A 47 5.28 -8.85 -3.02
CA TYR A 47 5.60 -7.51 -2.50
C TYR A 47 4.35 -6.88 -1.89
N ILE A 48 4.44 -6.46 -0.63
CA ILE A 48 3.36 -5.81 0.11
C ILE A 48 3.80 -4.39 0.47
N HIS A 49 3.09 -3.42 -0.09
CA HIS A 49 3.43 -2.01 0.05
C HIS A 49 2.71 -1.36 1.23
N ILE A 50 3.39 -1.08 2.34
CA ILE A 50 2.83 -0.35 3.48
C ILE A 50 3.22 1.14 3.36
N PRO A 51 2.34 2.03 2.89
CA PRO A 51 2.76 3.34 2.40
C PRO A 51 2.74 4.42 3.49
N PHE A 52 2.92 4.10 4.77
CA PHE A 52 2.75 5.09 5.86
C PHE A 52 4.05 5.38 6.58
N CYS A 53 4.28 6.67 6.89
CA CYS A 53 5.44 7.11 7.67
C CYS A 53 5.02 8.07 8.78
N LYS A 54 5.62 7.95 9.98
CA LYS A 54 5.45 8.93 11.07
C LYS A 54 5.92 10.33 10.64
N GLN A 55 6.97 10.40 9.83
CA GLN A 55 7.52 11.63 9.27
C GLN A 55 7.88 11.41 7.80
N LEU A 56 7.56 12.39 6.94
CA LEU A 56 7.95 12.37 5.53
C LEU A 56 9.36 12.95 5.37
N CYS A 57 10.33 12.12 4.99
CA CYS A 57 11.67 12.59 4.67
C CYS A 57 11.68 13.38 3.35
N PRO A 58 12.36 14.54 3.29
CA PRO A 58 12.38 15.40 2.09
C PRO A 58 13.11 14.76 0.90
N TYR A 59 14.04 13.85 1.17
CA TYR A 59 14.80 13.12 0.16
C TYR A 59 14.11 11.83 -0.33
N CYS A 60 13.02 11.40 0.32
CA CYS A 60 12.38 10.13 -0.02
C CYS A 60 11.63 10.25 -1.35
N SER A 61 11.88 9.33 -2.28
CA SER A 61 11.20 9.26 -3.59
C SER A 61 10.12 8.17 -3.66
N PHE A 62 10.00 7.33 -2.63
CA PHE A 62 9.00 6.26 -2.57
C PHE A 62 7.57 6.79 -2.48
N ASN A 63 6.59 5.97 -2.84
CA ASN A 63 5.18 6.28 -2.59
C ASN A 63 4.89 6.12 -1.09
N ARG A 64 4.51 7.22 -0.42
CA ARG A 64 4.21 7.22 1.02
C ARG A 64 3.28 8.35 1.42
N PHE A 65 2.61 8.18 2.54
CA PHE A 65 1.61 9.05 3.13
C PHE A 65 1.94 9.30 4.62
N PRO A 66 1.54 10.46 5.17
CA PRO A 66 1.61 10.70 6.60
C PRO A 66 0.80 9.66 7.38
N TYR A 67 1.35 9.20 8.50
CA TYR A 67 0.67 8.28 9.41
C TYR A 67 -0.60 8.91 10.00
N HIS A 68 -1.71 8.19 9.87
CA HIS A 68 -2.94 8.41 10.61
C HIS A 68 -3.52 7.04 10.96
N GLU A 69 -3.70 6.75 12.25
CA GLU A 69 -4.05 5.40 12.71
C GLU A 69 -5.31 4.85 12.04
N ASP A 70 -6.37 5.66 11.92
CA ASP A 70 -7.62 5.30 11.28
C ASP A 70 -7.42 4.85 9.82
N LYS A 71 -6.55 5.56 9.08
CA LYS A 71 -6.20 5.23 7.69
C LYS A 71 -5.38 3.95 7.61
N VAL A 72 -4.42 3.75 8.50
CA VAL A 72 -3.60 2.53 8.54
C VAL A 72 -4.46 1.30 8.82
N ARG A 73 -5.34 1.36 9.83
CA ARG A 73 -6.24 0.25 10.15
C ARG A 73 -7.22 -0.03 9.00
N ARG A 74 -7.73 1.01 8.35
CA ARG A 74 -8.57 0.84 7.14
C ARG A 74 -7.79 0.18 6.01
N TYR A 75 -6.54 0.59 5.80
CA TYR A 75 -5.65 0.01 4.79
C TYR A 75 -5.41 -1.48 5.05
N PHE A 76 -5.06 -1.89 6.28
CA PHE A 76 -4.86 -3.32 6.59
C PHE A 76 -6.14 -4.16 6.44
N ARG A 77 -7.33 -3.60 6.67
CA ARG A 77 -8.59 -4.30 6.34
C ARG A 77 -8.75 -4.49 4.84
N SER A 78 -8.45 -3.46 4.04
CA SER A 78 -8.49 -3.57 2.57
C SER A 78 -7.43 -4.54 2.05
N LEU A 79 -6.22 -4.52 2.61
CA LEU A 79 -5.11 -5.40 2.23
C LEU A 79 -5.46 -6.89 2.42
N ARG A 80 -6.11 -7.26 3.53
CA ARG A 80 -6.58 -8.64 3.75
C ARG A 80 -7.60 -9.07 2.68
N ARG A 81 -8.56 -8.19 2.36
CA ARG A 81 -9.56 -8.44 1.29
C ARG A 81 -8.92 -8.56 -0.09
N GLU A 82 -7.91 -7.74 -0.38
CA GLU A 82 -7.16 -7.78 -1.62
C GLU A 82 -6.37 -9.10 -1.73
N LEU A 83 -5.71 -9.52 -0.65
CA LEU A 83 -5.04 -10.82 -0.63
C LEU A 83 -6.02 -11.95 -0.90
N ASP A 84 -7.16 -12.01 -0.19
CA ASP A 84 -8.17 -13.05 -0.40
C ASP A 84 -8.65 -13.09 -1.85
N PHE A 85 -8.88 -11.91 -2.45
CA PHE A 85 -9.27 -11.78 -3.85
C PHE A 85 -8.30 -12.48 -4.81
N TYR A 86 -6.98 -12.36 -4.57
CA TYR A 86 -5.95 -13.06 -5.35
C TYR A 86 -5.90 -14.56 -5.01
N LEU A 87 -6.02 -14.94 -3.74
CA LEU A 87 -5.97 -16.35 -3.34
C LEU A 87 -7.12 -17.18 -3.91
N GLU A 88 -8.32 -16.60 -3.95
CA GLU A 88 -9.53 -17.18 -4.57
C GLU A 88 -9.35 -17.43 -6.07
N ARG A 89 -8.47 -16.65 -6.72
CA ARG A 89 -8.12 -16.77 -8.14
C ARG A 89 -6.92 -17.69 -8.40
N GLY A 90 -6.49 -18.45 -7.39
CA GLY A 90 -5.47 -19.47 -7.54
C GLY A 90 -4.03 -18.97 -7.38
N PHE A 91 -3.82 -17.70 -7.05
CA PHE A 91 -2.47 -17.20 -6.74
C PHE A 91 -1.95 -17.86 -5.45
N ARG A 92 -0.67 -18.22 -5.44
CA ARG A 92 0.01 -18.85 -4.30
C ARG A 92 1.35 -18.18 -4.08
N PHE A 93 1.71 -17.96 -2.83
CA PHE A 93 2.92 -17.26 -2.41
C PHE A 93 3.52 -17.96 -1.18
N SER A 94 4.84 -18.03 -1.08
CA SER A 94 5.55 -18.48 0.14
C SER A 94 6.54 -17.47 0.70
N SER A 95 7.04 -16.55 -0.14
CA SER A 95 7.98 -15.50 0.25
C SER A 95 7.30 -14.13 0.17
N PHE A 96 7.49 -13.31 1.19
CA PHE A 96 6.81 -12.02 1.33
C PHE A 96 7.82 -10.92 1.63
N TYR A 97 7.75 -9.82 0.89
CA TYR A 97 8.56 -8.64 1.14
C TYR A 97 7.68 -7.44 1.47
N PHE A 98 7.89 -6.85 2.63
CA PHE A 98 7.16 -5.69 3.12
C PHE A 98 8.01 -4.44 2.99
N GLY A 99 7.54 -3.44 2.25
CA GLY A 99 8.27 -2.19 2.04
C GLY A 99 7.38 -0.98 1.79
N GLY A 100 7.99 0.13 1.36
CA GLY A 100 7.29 1.34 0.90
C GLY A 100 7.53 2.54 1.79
N GLY A 101 6.64 2.77 2.76
CA GLY A 101 6.83 3.77 3.80
C GLY A 101 7.68 3.19 4.93
N THR A 102 7.06 3.00 6.09
CA THR A 102 7.67 2.32 7.23
C THR A 102 6.73 1.18 7.63
N PRO A 103 6.95 -0.06 7.16
CA PRO A 103 6.08 -1.19 7.49
C PRO A 103 5.80 -1.39 8.99
N THR A 104 6.80 -1.13 9.83
CA THR A 104 6.74 -1.18 11.30
C THR A 104 6.02 0.00 11.96
N VAL A 105 5.43 0.91 11.18
CA VAL A 105 4.71 2.09 11.70
C VAL A 105 3.53 1.73 12.61
N GLN A 106 2.94 0.55 12.41
CA GLN A 106 1.86 0.02 13.23
C GLN A 106 2.04 -1.49 13.46
N MET A 107 2.70 -1.85 14.56
CA MET A 107 3.15 -3.23 14.81
C MET A 107 2.02 -4.21 15.11
N ASP A 108 0.94 -3.79 15.77
CA ASP A 108 -0.20 -4.67 16.08
C ASP A 108 -0.91 -5.13 14.79
N GLU A 109 -1.15 -4.22 13.84
CA GLU A 109 -1.71 -4.58 12.54
C GLU A 109 -0.75 -5.45 11.72
N LEU A 110 0.56 -5.15 11.76
CA LEU A 110 1.56 -5.94 11.04
C LEU A 110 1.62 -7.39 11.56
N ILE A 111 1.68 -7.57 12.88
CA ILE A 111 1.66 -8.89 13.52
C ILE A 111 0.36 -9.63 13.20
N SER A 112 -0.79 -8.95 13.34
CA SER A 112 -2.08 -9.52 12.96
C SER A 112 -2.14 -9.94 11.48
N PHE A 113 -1.44 -9.22 10.60
CA PHE A 113 -1.34 -9.58 9.20
C PHE A 113 -0.40 -10.76 8.96
N PHE A 114 0.70 -10.91 9.71
CA PHE A 114 1.54 -12.11 9.66
C PHE A 114 0.75 -13.35 10.09
N ASP A 115 0.00 -13.27 11.18
CA ASP A 115 -0.89 -14.36 11.62
C ASP A 115 -1.91 -14.71 10.52
N TYR A 116 -2.44 -13.68 9.85
CA TYR A 116 -3.35 -13.85 8.71
C TYR A 116 -2.71 -14.61 7.54
N LEU A 117 -1.46 -14.30 7.21
CA LEU A 117 -0.67 -14.99 6.18
C LEU A 117 -0.41 -16.44 6.56
N HIS A 118 0.13 -16.69 7.77
CA HIS A 118 0.44 -18.03 8.25
C HIS A 118 -0.78 -18.95 8.32
N ALA A 119 -1.96 -18.41 8.57
CA ALA A 119 -3.20 -19.17 8.59
C ALA A 119 -3.69 -19.63 7.19
N ARG A 120 -3.18 -19.04 6.10
CA ARG A 120 -3.69 -19.26 4.73
C ARG A 120 -2.64 -19.76 3.74
N LEU A 121 -1.37 -19.50 4.01
CA LEU A 121 -0.28 -19.70 3.07
C LEU A 121 0.90 -20.43 3.74
N PRO A 122 1.66 -21.24 2.98
CA PRO A 122 2.88 -21.87 3.45
C PRO A 122 4.01 -20.84 3.48
N VAL A 123 4.00 -19.95 4.48
CA VAL A 123 5.01 -18.89 4.62
C VAL A 123 6.37 -19.50 4.93
N GLU A 124 7.33 -19.32 4.02
CA GLU A 124 8.71 -19.77 4.13
C GLU A 124 9.64 -18.63 4.54
N GLU A 125 9.38 -17.41 4.04
CA GLU A 125 10.24 -16.24 4.25
C GLU A 125 9.41 -14.96 4.38
N ILE A 126 9.78 -14.12 5.35
CA ILE A 126 9.29 -12.75 5.47
C ILE A 126 10.50 -11.81 5.56
N SER A 127 10.59 -10.88 4.61
CA SER A 127 11.51 -9.76 4.61
C SER A 127 10.75 -8.46 4.88
N LEU A 128 11.32 -7.58 5.71
CA LEU A 128 10.64 -6.38 6.21
C LEU A 128 11.58 -5.18 6.23
N GLU A 129 11.19 -4.10 5.56
CA GLU A 129 11.84 -2.79 5.73
C GLU A 129 11.40 -2.13 7.04
N THR A 130 12.30 -1.37 7.67
CA THR A 130 11.97 -0.58 8.87
C THR A 130 12.85 0.66 8.96
N ASN A 131 12.45 1.61 9.81
CA ASN A 131 13.33 2.69 10.22
C ASN A 131 14.24 2.19 11.35
N PRO A 132 15.57 2.43 11.29
CA PRO A 132 16.48 2.05 12.38
C PRO A 132 16.09 2.59 13.75
N ARG A 133 15.35 3.71 13.81
CA ARG A 133 14.86 4.30 15.06
C ARG A 133 13.71 3.53 15.71
N ASP A 134 13.04 2.67 14.96
CA ASP A 134 11.93 1.86 15.45
C ASP A 134 12.42 0.49 16.00
N ILE A 135 13.74 0.22 15.98
CA ILE A 135 14.34 -1.00 16.51
C ILE A 135 14.90 -0.74 17.91
N THR A 136 14.46 -1.52 18.90
CA THR A 136 15.05 -1.58 20.24
C THR A 136 15.83 -2.90 20.41
N PRO A 137 16.95 -2.92 21.18
CA PRO A 137 17.67 -4.15 21.51
C PRO A 137 16.84 -5.17 22.29
#